data_AF-N1ZYV6-F1
#
_entry.id   AF-N1ZYV6-F1
#
_cell.length_a   1.000
_cell.length_b   1.000
_cell.length_c   1.000
_cell.angle_alpha   90.00
_cell.angle_beta   90.00
_cell.angle_gamma   90.00
#
_symmetry.space_group_name_H-M   'P 1'
#
loop_
_entity.id
_entity.type
_entity.pdbx_description
1 polymer ?
#
loop_
_entity_poly.entity_id
_entity_poly.type
_entity_poly.pdbx_seq_one_letter_code
_entity_poly.pdbx_strand_id
1 'polypeptide(L)'
;MRNILGSISTIKNFMGNAGRNICNEHLYNALLDVIESMEMDVGMKPIEDSCDEKTHYKCKCGYIFLTKYSDGHRMGNKPNYCERCGQAIDWSKTNINLYPRGRSL
;
A
#
# COMPACT_ATOMS: atom_id res chain seq x y z
N MET A 1 -5.67 -3.23 -20.34
CA MET A 1 -6.18 -3.07 -18.97
C MET A 1 -6.58 -1.62 -18.77
N ARG A 2 -7.78 -1.34 -18.25
CA ARG A 2 -8.16 0.03 -17.88
C ARG A 2 -7.26 0.48 -16.71
N ASN A 3 -6.79 1.72 -16.73
CA ASN A 3 -6.01 2.31 -15.65
C ASN A 3 -6.91 2.44 -14.41
N ILE A 4 -6.58 1.73 -13.33
CA ILE A 4 -7.38 1.71 -12.09
C ILE A 4 -7.60 3.12 -11.52
N LEU A 5 -6.60 4.00 -11.62
CA LEU A 5 -6.71 5.40 -11.18
C LEU A 5 -7.72 6.17 -12.03
N GLY A 6 -7.79 5.89 -13.33
CA GLY A 6 -8.78 6.48 -14.23
C GLY A 6 -10.21 6.04 -13.87
N SER A 7 -10.38 4.77 -13.53
CA SER A 7 -11.68 4.24 -13.07
C SER A 7 -12.10 4.87 -11.73
N ILE A 8 -11.21 4.96 -10.73
CA ILE A 8 -11.49 5.63 -9.45
C ILE A 8 -11.91 7.09 -9.68
N SER A 9 -11.15 7.83 -10.50
CA SER A 9 -11.47 9.23 -10.82
C SER A 9 -12.84 9.37 -11.50
N THR A 10 -13.18 8.44 -12.39
CA THR A 10 -14.47 8.45 -13.10
C THR A 10 -15.62 8.29 -12.12
N ILE A 11 -15.51 7.34 -11.17
CA ILE A 11 -16.55 7.08 -10.17
C ILE A 11 -16.69 8.29 -9.23
N LYS A 12 -15.58 8.86 -8.73
CA LYS A 12 -15.60 10.05 -7.88
C LYS A 12 -16.27 11.24 -8.58
N ASN A 13 -15.95 11.48 -9.86
CA ASN A 13 -16.58 12.54 -10.65
C ASN A 13 -18.08 12.29 -10.87
N PHE A 14 -18.48 11.04 -11.15
CA PHE A 14 -19.89 10.67 -11.26
C PHE A 14 -20.66 10.96 -9.97
N MET A 15 -20.12 10.53 -8.82
CA MET A 15 -20.73 10.76 -7.50
C MET A 15 -20.83 12.25 -7.15
N GLY A 16 -19.83 13.07 -7.53
CA GLY A 16 -19.87 14.52 -7.32
C GLY A 16 -20.87 15.25 -8.23
N ASN A 17 -20.88 14.92 -9.53
CA ASN A 17 -21.73 15.57 -10.54
C ASN A 17 -23.21 15.18 -10.44
N ALA A 18 -23.52 13.97 -9.99
CA ALA A 18 -24.90 13.56 -9.72
C ALA A 18 -25.57 14.43 -8.64
N GLY A 19 -24.78 15.25 -7.92
CA GLY A 19 -25.20 15.92 -6.70
C GLY A 19 -25.52 14.89 -5.62
N ARG A 20 -25.61 15.31 -4.36
CA ARG A 20 -26.22 14.46 -3.31
C ARG A 20 -27.74 14.27 -3.51
N ASN A 21 -28.21 14.22 -4.76
CA ASN A 21 -29.58 13.90 -5.14
C ASN A 21 -29.74 12.41 -5.45
N ILE A 22 -28.81 11.59 -4.98
CA ILE A 22 -28.97 10.15 -4.95
C ILE A 22 -29.98 9.89 -3.83
N CYS A 23 -31.27 9.88 -4.15
CA CYS A 23 -32.33 9.37 -3.28
C CYS A 23 -32.19 7.84 -2.99
N ASN A 24 -30.97 7.32 -3.09
CA ASN A 24 -30.59 5.93 -2.96
C ASN A 24 -29.22 5.86 -2.26
N GLU A 25 -29.26 6.03 -0.94
CA GLU A 25 -28.10 5.92 -0.05
C GLU A 25 -27.34 4.59 -0.24
N HIS A 26 -28.06 3.50 -0.52
CA HIS A 26 -27.45 2.20 -0.81
C HIS A 26 -26.53 2.22 -2.02
N LEU A 27 -26.92 2.91 -3.10
CA LEU A 27 -26.07 3.06 -4.27
C LEU A 27 -24.82 3.88 -3.96
N TYR A 28 -24.95 4.96 -3.18
CA TYR A 28 -23.81 5.79 -2.80
C TYR A 28 -22.79 4.99 -1.96
N ASN A 29 -23.28 4.23 -0.96
CA ASN A 29 -22.44 3.39 -0.12
C ASN A 29 -21.77 2.27 -0.93
N ALA A 30 -22.49 1.60 -1.84
CA ALA A 30 -21.89 0.60 -2.71
C ALA A 30 -20.77 1.17 -3.61
N LEU A 31 -20.91 2.40 -4.10
CA LEU A 31 -19.87 3.08 -4.86
C LEU A 31 -18.66 3.47 -4.00
N LEU A 32 -18.88 3.84 -2.73
CA LEU A 32 -17.79 4.06 -1.77
C LEU A 32 -17.00 2.77 -1.52
N ASP A 33 -17.69 1.65 -1.27
CA ASP A 33 -17.05 0.34 -1.04
C ASP A 33 -16.21 -0.09 -2.25
N VAL A 34 -16.73 0.14 -3.47
CA VAL A 34 -15.99 -0.11 -4.71
C VAL A 34 -14.75 0.77 -4.81
N ILE A 35 -14.85 2.06 -4.50
CA ILE A 35 -13.68 2.95 -4.50
C ILE A 35 -12.65 2.47 -3.49
N GLU A 36 -13.06 2.15 -2.26
CA GLU A 36 -12.14 1.68 -1.21
C GLU A 36 -11.43 0.39 -1.65
N SER A 37 -12.18 -0.60 -2.15
CA SER A 37 -11.59 -1.84 -2.66
C SER A 37 -10.61 -1.59 -3.81
N MET A 38 -10.92 -0.68 -4.74
CA MET A 38 -10.01 -0.34 -5.83
C MET A 38 -8.77 0.43 -5.36
N GLU A 39 -8.89 1.28 -4.34
CA GLU A 39 -7.75 1.98 -3.75
C GLU A 39 -6.77 1.01 -3.07
N MET A 40 -7.26 -0.12 -2.54
CA MET A 40 -6.41 -1.17 -1.98
C MET A 40 -5.54 -1.88 -3.04
N ASP A 41 -5.99 -1.95 -4.29
CA ASP A 41 -5.22 -2.49 -5.41
C ASP A 41 -4.19 -1.51 -5.97
N VAL A 42 -4.27 -0.22 -5.61
CA VAL A 42 -3.25 0.77 -5.96
C VAL A 42 -2.02 0.54 -5.09
N GLY A 43 -0.91 0.13 -5.70
CA GLY A 43 0.35 -0.11 -4.99
C GLY A 43 0.84 1.12 -4.21
N MET A 44 0.93 1.00 -2.89
CA MET A 44 1.54 2.03 -2.05
C MET A 44 3.03 1.75 -1.84
N LYS A 45 3.84 2.80 -1.75
CA LYS A 45 5.22 2.66 -1.27
C LYS A 45 5.20 2.33 0.23
N PRO A 46 5.93 1.31 0.72
CA PRO A 46 6.10 1.04 2.15
C PRO A 46 6.51 2.30 2.93
N ILE A 47 5.97 2.47 4.13
CA ILE A 47 6.38 3.53 5.05
C ILE A 47 7.69 3.09 5.70
N GLU A 48 8.72 3.91 5.55
CA GLU A 48 10.02 3.73 6.18
C GLU A 48 10.01 4.38 7.56
N ASP A 49 10.26 3.59 8.60
CA ASP A 49 10.28 4.02 10.01
C ASP A 49 11.62 3.61 10.63
N SER A 50 12.53 4.57 10.78
CA SER A 50 13.93 4.35 11.15
C SER A 50 14.24 4.79 12.58
N CYS A 51 14.95 3.95 13.32
CA CYS A 51 15.67 4.29 14.54
C CYS A 51 17.17 3.95 14.39
N ASP A 52 17.97 4.25 15.42
CA ASP A 52 19.44 4.14 15.39
C ASP A 52 19.94 2.74 14.99
N GLU A 53 19.24 1.69 15.43
CA GLU A 53 19.67 0.30 15.22
C GLU A 53 18.99 -0.40 14.04
N LYS A 54 17.83 0.11 13.58
CA LYS A 54 17.00 -0.60 12.60
C LYS A 54 16.03 0.31 11.86
N THR A 55 15.63 -0.13 10.68
CA THR A 55 14.59 0.46 9.85
C THR A 55 13.48 -0.55 9.63
N HIS A 56 12.27 -0.19 10.03
CA HIS A 56 11.05 -0.92 9.78
C HIS A 56 10.39 -0.42 8.49
N TYR A 57 9.96 -1.34 7.63
CA TYR A 57 9.13 -1.06 6.48
C TYR A 57 7.72 -1.57 6.77
N LYS A 58 6.75 -0.65 6.82
CA LYS A 58 5.40 -0.94 7.30
C LYS A 58 4.30 -0.48 6.35
N CYS A 59 3.14 -1.11 6.48
CA CYS A 59 1.91 -0.71 5.83
C CYS A 59 1.34 0.56 6.47
N LYS A 60 0.46 1.26 5.75
CA LYS A 60 -0.41 2.30 6.33
C LYS A 60 -1.22 1.81 7.55
N CYS A 61 -1.60 0.53 7.58
CA CYS A 61 -2.31 -0.08 8.73
C CYS A 61 -1.40 -0.41 9.93
N GLY A 62 -0.09 -0.10 9.84
CA GLY A 62 0.89 -0.32 10.90
C GLY A 62 1.56 -1.70 10.91
N TYR A 63 1.14 -2.64 10.04
CA TYR A 63 1.78 -3.95 9.94
C TYR A 63 3.21 -3.83 9.37
N ILE A 64 4.19 -4.43 10.04
CA ILE A 64 5.62 -4.38 9.66
C ILE A 64 5.94 -5.60 8.80
N PHE A 65 6.37 -5.38 7.55
CA PHE A 65 6.72 -6.45 6.61
C PHE A 65 8.17 -6.90 6.73
N LEU A 66 9.06 -5.91 6.88
CA LEU A 66 10.50 -6.08 6.82
C LEU A 66 11.16 -5.16 7.84
N THR A 67 12.11 -5.71 8.57
CA THR A 67 13.03 -4.95 9.42
C THR A 67 14.43 -5.14 8.89
N LYS A 68 15.15 -4.04 8.70
CA LYS A 68 16.58 -4.03 8.37
C LYS A 68 17.35 -3.47 9.56
N TYR A 69 18.33 -4.20 10.05
CA TYR A 69 19.21 -3.76 11.12
C TYR A 69 20.42 -3.02 10.56
N SER A 70 21.08 -2.22 11.39
CA SER A 70 22.27 -1.43 11.05
C SER A 70 23.46 -2.30 10.61
N ASP A 71 23.57 -3.51 11.16
CA ASP A 71 24.54 -4.54 10.78
C ASP A 71 24.23 -5.24 9.44
N GLY A 72 23.12 -4.88 8.79
CA GLY A 72 22.68 -5.46 7.52
C GLY A 72 21.79 -6.69 7.67
N HIS A 73 21.56 -7.20 8.88
CA HIS A 73 20.62 -8.29 9.14
C HIS A 73 19.19 -7.88 8.74
N ARG A 74 18.39 -8.86 8.33
CA ARG A 74 17.02 -8.63 7.88
C ARG A 74 16.07 -9.69 8.40
N MET A 75 14.93 -9.24 8.87
CA MET A 75 13.84 -10.08 9.33
C MET A 75 12.56 -9.72 8.58
N GLY A 76 11.90 -10.72 7.99
CA GLY A 76 10.69 -10.53 7.17
C GLY A 76 10.95 -10.57 5.66
N ASN A 77 9.95 -10.17 4.89
CA ASN A 77 9.94 -10.29 3.42
C ASN A 77 9.44 -8.99 2.74
N LYS A 78 9.48 -8.98 1.40
CA LYS A 78 8.87 -7.93 0.56
C LYS A 78 7.58 -8.47 -0.04
N PRO A 79 6.44 -8.40 0.64
CA PRO A 79 5.19 -8.92 0.11
C PRO A 79 4.64 -7.99 -0.97
N ASN A 80 3.88 -8.54 -1.91
CA ASN A 80 3.14 -7.76 -2.91
C ASN A 80 1.84 -7.18 -2.33
N TYR A 81 1.30 -7.78 -1.28
CA TYR A 81 0.09 -7.34 -0.57
C TYR A 81 0.31 -7.41 0.93
N CYS A 82 -0.25 -6.46 1.68
CA CYS A 82 -0.22 -6.48 3.13
C CYS A 82 -1.06 -7.65 3.65
N GLU A 83 -0.46 -8.57 4.39
CA GLU A 83 -1.16 -9.75 4.94
C GLU A 83 -2.28 -9.39 5.91
N ARG A 84 -2.24 -8.20 6.52
CA ARG A 84 -3.22 -7.77 7.51
C ARG A 84 -4.43 -7.06 6.90
N CYS A 85 -4.23 -6.22 5.87
CA CYS A 85 -5.30 -5.40 5.31
C CYS A 85 -5.51 -5.56 3.81
N GLY A 86 -4.68 -6.34 3.11
CA GLY A 86 -4.81 -6.58 1.67
C GLY A 86 -4.27 -5.48 0.76
N GLN A 87 -3.70 -4.39 1.30
CA GLN A 87 -3.16 -3.28 0.49
C GLN A 87 -2.02 -3.76 -0.41
N ALA A 88 -2.10 -3.49 -1.71
CA ALA A 88 -1.01 -3.71 -2.66
C ALA A 88 0.21 -2.83 -2.30
N ILE A 89 1.40 -3.43 -2.38
CA ILE A 89 2.67 -2.79 -2.00
C ILE A 89 3.58 -2.67 -3.22
N ASP A 90 4.01 -1.44 -3.50
CA ASP A 90 4.97 -1.13 -4.55
C ASP A 90 6.38 -0.90 -3.97
N TRP A 91 7.28 -1.83 -4.25
CA TRP A 91 8.69 -1.77 -3.84
C TRP A 91 9.59 -1.07 -4.86
N SER A 92 9.08 -0.64 -6.02
CA SER A 92 9.87 -0.12 -7.15
C SER A 92 10.76 1.07 -6.77
N LYS A 93 10.31 1.89 -5.82
CA LYS A 93 11.01 3.09 -5.33
C LYS A 93 11.61 2.91 -3.93
N THR A 94 11.69 1.68 -3.43
CA THR A 94 12.21 1.38 -2.09
C THR A 94 13.61 0.79 -2.20
N ASN A 95 14.62 1.64 -1.99
CA ASN A 95 16.01 1.25 -2.15
C ASN A 95 16.53 0.48 -0.93
N ILE A 96 16.36 -0.84 -0.94
CA ILE A 96 16.89 -1.71 0.10
C ILE A 96 18.22 -2.27 -0.37
N ASN A 97 19.32 -1.53 -0.12
CA ASN A 97 20.69 -1.94 -0.45
C ASN A 97 20.97 -3.36 0.06
N LEU A 98 21.04 -4.32 -0.88
CA LEU A 98 21.47 -5.71 -0.70
C LEU A 98 22.97 -5.73 -0.48
N TYR A 99 23.45 -5.56 0.75
CA TYR A 99 24.80 -6.01 1.04
C TYR A 99 24.78 -7.55 1.01
N PRO A 100 25.55 -8.21 0.12
CA PRO A 100 25.69 -9.64 0.16
C PRO A 100 26.26 -10.02 1.54
N ARG A 101 25.72 -11.09 2.15
CA ARG A 101 26.29 -11.68 3.36
C ARG A 101 27.81 -11.77 3.17
N GLY A 102 28.56 -11.09 4.03
CA GLY A 102 29.99 -11.33 4.16
C GLY A 102 30.18 -12.82 4.36
N ARG A 103 30.87 -13.45 3.41
CA ARG A 103 31.32 -14.83 3.52
C ARG A 103 32.40 -14.79 4.60
N SER A 104 32.08 -15.28 5.80
CA SER A 104 33.05 -15.46 6.87
C SER A 104 34.17 -16.36 6.34
N LEU A 105 35.41 -15.87 6.40
CA LEU A 105 36.64 -16.69 6.33
C LEU A 105 36.90 -17.28 7.72
#